data_AF-A0A1B6CZD9-F1
#
_entry.id   AF-A0A1B6CZD9-F1
#
_cell.length_a   1.000
_cell.length_b   1.000
_cell.length_c   1.000
_cell.angle_alpha   90.00
_cell.angle_beta   90.00
_cell.angle_gamma   90.00
#
_symmetry.space_group_name_H-M   'P 1'
#
loop_
_entity.id
_entity.type
_entity.pdbx_description
1 polymer ?
#
loop_
_entity_poly.entity_id
_entity_poly.type
_entity_poly.pdbx_seq_one_letter_code
_entity_poly.pdbx_strand_id
1 'polypeptide(L)'
;MDSHPSKSDIIQNTNRSFLSVLVDNLKSLGRKNYLHRLIYIFEYTATNVDFSIHEILSDMIRKINESYSDEPLTGIFLYYQHYGINMIEGSEEIIFKHIQEFVSDEYISNNVGRIKILLAVSHIKQVHTR
;
A
#
# COMPACT_ATOMS: atom_id res chain seq x y z
N MET A 1 -32.74 39.69 11.53
CA MET A 1 -33.62 38.65 12.09
C MET A 1 -33.09 37.35 11.57
N ASP A 2 -32.38 36.65 12.44
CA ASP A 2 -31.53 35.50 12.12
C ASP A 2 -32.38 34.30 11.70
N SER A 3 -32.13 33.79 10.49
CA SER A 3 -32.72 32.56 10.00
C SER A 3 -32.06 31.39 10.72
N HIS A 4 -32.69 30.94 11.81
CA HIS A 4 -32.33 29.68 12.47
C HIS A 4 -32.44 28.51 11.46
N PRO A 5 -31.42 27.64 11.37
CA PRO A 5 -31.52 26.45 10.55
C PRO A 5 -32.61 25.53 11.11
N SER A 6 -33.47 25.05 10.23
CA SER A 6 -34.57 24.14 10.56
C SER A 6 -34.02 22.82 11.11
N LYS A 7 -34.64 22.30 12.18
CA LYS A 7 -34.33 20.97 12.76
C LYS A 7 -34.43 19.81 11.74
N SER A 8 -35.04 20.03 10.57
CA SER A 8 -35.09 19.07 9.46
C SER A 8 -33.73 18.81 8.80
N ASP A 9 -32.82 19.78 8.82
CA ASP A 9 -31.58 19.72 8.04
C ASP A 9 -30.47 18.97 8.79
N ILE A 10 -30.64 18.80 10.11
CA ILE A 10 -29.68 18.14 11.01
C ILE A 10 -29.85 16.61 10.96
N ILE A 11 -30.97 16.08 10.46
CA ILE A 11 -31.30 14.65 10.52
C ILE A 11 -31.01 13.91 9.20
N GLN A 12 -30.67 14.61 8.12
CA GLN A 12 -30.57 13.98 6.78
C GLN A 12 -29.23 13.29 6.46
N ASN A 13 -28.27 13.23 7.38
CA ASN A 13 -26.92 12.72 7.09
C ASN A 13 -26.48 11.50 7.92
N THR A 14 -27.41 10.70 8.43
CA THR A 14 -27.11 9.59 9.36
C THR A 14 -26.95 8.22 8.72
N ASN A 15 -27.06 8.08 7.39
CA ASN A 15 -26.94 6.77 6.71
C ASN A 15 -25.80 6.71 5.66
N ARG A 16 -24.80 7.59 5.74
CA ARG A 16 -23.60 7.44 4.90
C ARG A 16 -22.56 6.60 5.64
N SER A 17 -22.34 5.38 5.15
CA SER A 17 -21.23 4.55 5.61
C SER A 17 -19.91 5.20 5.24
N PHE A 18 -18.85 4.91 6.01
CA PHE A 18 -17.49 5.34 5.69
C PHE A 18 -17.10 4.99 4.24
N LEU A 19 -17.51 3.81 3.78
CA LEU A 19 -17.34 3.37 2.39
C LEU A 19 -18.01 4.33 1.39
N SER A 20 -19.26 4.76 1.63
CA SER A 20 -19.96 5.68 0.71
C SER A 20 -19.26 7.04 0.58
N VAL A 21 -18.76 7.58 1.69
CA VAL A 21 -17.99 8.84 1.70
C VAL A 21 -16.66 8.67 0.96
N LEU A 22 -16.01 7.52 1.13
CA LEU A 22 -14.77 7.17 0.44
C LEU A 22 -14.95 7.03 -1.07
N VAL A 23 -15.99 6.31 -1.51
CA VAL A 23 -16.32 6.13 -2.92
C VAL A 23 -16.59 7.48 -3.59
N ASP A 24 -17.35 8.36 -2.94
CA ASP A 24 -17.67 9.69 -3.46
C ASP A 24 -16.40 10.55 -3.60
N ASN A 25 -15.54 10.53 -2.58
CA ASN A 25 -14.26 11.25 -2.61
C ASN A 25 -13.35 10.73 -3.72
N LEU A 26 -13.24 9.41 -3.91
CA LEU A 26 -12.43 8.84 -4.99
C LEU A 26 -12.95 9.20 -6.38
N LYS A 27 -14.27 9.08 -6.58
CA LYS A 27 -14.93 9.48 -7.84
C LYS A 27 -14.66 10.95 -8.15
N SER A 28 -14.74 11.82 -7.13
CA SER A 28 -14.44 13.25 -7.29
C SER A 28 -12.99 13.53 -7.71
N LEU A 29 -12.06 12.62 -7.38
CA LEU A 29 -10.64 12.71 -7.72
C LEU A 29 -10.29 11.90 -8.99
N GLY A 30 -11.27 11.33 -9.70
CA GLY A 30 -11.05 10.54 -10.91
C GLY A 30 -10.34 9.20 -10.69
N ARG A 31 -10.24 8.72 -9.44
CA ARG A 31 -9.56 7.46 -9.12
C ARG A 31 -10.49 6.27 -9.29
N LYS A 32 -9.99 5.24 -9.99
CA LYS A 32 -10.69 3.95 -10.13
C LYS A 32 -10.41 2.99 -8.97
N ASN A 33 -9.22 3.08 -8.37
CA ASN A 33 -8.75 2.17 -7.33
C ASN A 33 -8.40 2.91 -6.03
N TYR A 34 -8.60 2.25 -4.89
CA TYR A 34 -8.10 2.72 -3.61
C TYR A 34 -6.58 2.53 -3.57
N LEU A 35 -5.85 3.57 -3.17
CA LEU A 35 -4.41 3.46 -2.91
C LEU A 35 -4.19 3.09 -1.44
N HIS A 36 -3.41 2.04 -1.22
CA HIS A 36 -3.03 1.52 0.07
C HIS A 36 -1.52 1.61 0.21
N ARG A 37 -1.03 1.75 1.44
CA ARG A 37 0.40 1.63 1.78
C ARG A 37 0.58 0.55 2.81
N LEU A 38 1.54 -0.31 2.56
CA LEU A 38 1.99 -1.31 3.51
C LEU A 38 3.46 -1.05 3.84
N ILE A 39 3.77 -0.91 5.12
CA ILE A 39 5.14 -0.86 5.63
C ILE A 39 5.38 -2.14 6.41
N TYR A 40 6.37 -2.91 6.00
CA TYR A 40 6.78 -4.12 6.69
C TYR A 40 8.30 -4.18 6.82
N ILE A 41 8.76 -4.77 7.92
CA ILE A 41 10.16 -5.05 8.20
C ILE A 41 10.38 -6.55 8.20
N PHE A 42 11.53 -6.98 7.71
CA PHE A 42 11.92 -8.37 7.76
C PHE A 42 13.39 -8.53 8.13
N GLU A 43 13.68 -9.57 8.89
CA GLU A 43 15.04 -9.97 9.25
C GLU A 43 15.58 -10.95 8.21
N TYR A 44 16.85 -10.80 7.84
CA TYR A 44 17.50 -11.74 6.92
C TYR A 44 18.90 -12.13 7.39
N THR A 45 19.33 -13.34 7.03
CA THR A 45 20.53 -13.99 7.56
C THR A 45 21.83 -13.63 6.84
N ALA A 46 21.75 -12.92 5.70
CA ALA A 46 22.92 -12.57 4.91
C ALA A 46 23.89 -11.67 5.69
N THR A 47 25.12 -12.16 5.87
CA THR A 47 26.21 -11.49 6.60
C THR A 47 27.04 -10.55 5.73
N ASN A 48 26.86 -10.60 4.41
CA ASN A 48 27.46 -9.68 3.44
C ASN A 48 26.37 -8.86 2.76
N VAL A 49 26.75 -7.69 2.23
CA VAL A 49 25.88 -6.82 1.41
C VAL A 49 25.46 -7.61 0.16
N ASP A 50 24.37 -8.37 0.29
CA ASP A 50 23.90 -9.29 -0.71
C ASP A 50 22.97 -8.52 -1.66
N PHE A 51 23.55 -8.06 -2.77
CA PHE A 51 22.83 -7.37 -3.86
C PHE A 51 21.63 -8.18 -4.36
N SER A 52 21.65 -9.50 -4.13
CA SER A 52 20.61 -10.46 -4.51
C SER A 52 19.21 -10.06 -4.02
N ILE A 53 19.05 -9.59 -2.77
CA ILE A 53 17.70 -9.30 -2.26
C ILE A 53 17.09 -8.05 -2.90
N HIS A 54 17.92 -7.05 -3.19
CA HIS A 54 17.49 -5.85 -3.91
C HIS A 54 17.06 -6.20 -5.34
N GLU A 55 17.83 -7.04 -6.02
CA GLU A 55 17.53 -7.51 -7.38
C GLU A 55 16.22 -8.31 -7.41
N ILE A 56 16.04 -9.25 -6.49
CA ILE A 56 14.82 -10.06 -6.37
C ILE A 56 13.60 -9.16 -6.14
N LEU A 57 13.68 -8.23 -5.18
CA LEU A 57 12.57 -7.31 -4.91
C LEU A 57 12.28 -6.40 -6.10
N SER A 58 13.31 -5.86 -6.74
CA SER A 58 13.15 -5.00 -7.93
C SER A 58 12.50 -5.75 -9.09
N ASP A 59 12.93 -6.98 -9.34
CA ASP A 59 12.37 -7.84 -10.37
C ASP A 59 10.93 -8.25 -10.08
N MET A 60 10.59 -8.48 -8.81
CA MET A 60 9.22 -8.75 -8.36
C MET A 60 8.30 -7.57 -8.64
N ILE A 61 8.69 -6.37 -8.21
CA ILE A 61 7.94 -5.14 -8.50
C ILE A 61 7.77 -4.93 -10.01
N ARG A 62 8.83 -5.16 -10.80
CA ARG A 62 8.78 -5.05 -12.26
C ARG A 62 7.75 -6.02 -12.86
N LYS A 63 7.82 -7.31 -12.52
CA LYS A 63 6.90 -8.36 -13.03
C LYS A 63 5.44 -8.08 -12.66
N ILE A 64 5.21 -7.62 -11.43
CA ILE A 64 3.88 -7.22 -10.97
C ILE A 64 3.37 -6.06 -11.82
N ASN A 65 4.17 -5.01 -12.01
CA ASN A 65 3.76 -3.83 -12.79
C ASN A 65 3.58 -4.13 -14.29
N GLU A 66 4.33 -5.07 -14.86
CA GLU A 66 4.12 -5.53 -16.24
C GLU A 66 2.81 -6.33 -16.39
N SER A 67 2.38 -7.01 -15.33
CA SER A 67 1.16 -7.83 -15.32
C SER A 67 -0.11 -7.03 -15.01
N TYR A 68 0.00 -5.88 -14.34
CA TYR A 68 -1.12 -5.03 -13.93
C TYR A 68 -0.91 -3.58 -14.38
N SER A 69 -1.73 -3.10 -15.32
CA SER A 69 -1.52 -1.79 -15.95
C SER A 69 -2.31 -0.63 -15.33
N ASP A 70 -3.28 -0.91 -14.45
CA ASP A 70 -4.21 0.13 -13.99
C ASP A 70 -3.65 1.04 -12.89
N GLU A 71 -2.84 0.50 -11.97
CA GLU A 71 -2.19 1.25 -10.89
C GLU A 71 -0.86 0.57 -10.55
N PRO A 72 0.30 1.18 -10.81
CA PRO A 72 1.59 0.54 -10.55
C PRO A 72 1.85 0.42 -9.04
N LEU A 73 2.43 -0.71 -8.63
CA LEU A 73 3.07 -0.87 -7.34
C LEU A 73 4.33 -0.01 -7.28
N THR A 74 4.38 0.90 -6.33
CA THR A 74 5.52 1.79 -6.10
C THR A 74 5.98 1.67 -4.66
N GLY A 75 7.12 2.26 -4.30
CA GLY A 75 7.59 2.14 -2.93
C GLY A 75 9.01 2.60 -2.69
N ILE A 76 9.47 2.33 -1.47
CA ILE A 76 10.83 2.55 -1.00
C ILE A 76 11.29 1.28 -0.29
N PHE A 77 12.49 0.83 -0.61
CA PHE A 77 13.19 -0.22 0.10
C PHE A 77 14.39 0.36 0.85
N LEU A 78 14.46 0.12 2.15
CA LEU A 78 15.61 0.46 2.99
C LEU A 78 16.33 -0.82 3.39
N TYR A 79 17.63 -0.85 3.12
CA TYR A 79 18.49 -2.00 3.34
C TYR A 79 19.48 -1.72 4.48
N TYR A 80 19.46 -2.56 5.51
CA TYR A 80 20.37 -2.52 6.67
C TYR A 80 20.93 -3.91 6.89
N GLN A 81 22.15 -4.02 7.41
CA GLN A 81 22.92 -5.28 7.54
C GLN A 81 22.12 -6.57 7.89
N HIS A 82 21.11 -6.49 8.76
CA HIS A 82 20.28 -7.66 9.15
C HIS A 82 18.77 -7.43 8.95
N TYR A 83 18.37 -6.29 8.39
CA TYR A 83 16.96 -5.90 8.28
C TYR A 83 16.66 -5.21 6.96
N GLY A 84 15.57 -5.62 6.31
CA GLY A 84 14.98 -4.91 5.18
C GLY A 84 13.68 -4.25 5.61
N ILE A 85 13.47 -2.99 5.23
CA ILE A 85 12.19 -2.29 5.41
C ILE A 85 11.63 -1.96 4.05
N ASN A 86 10.45 -2.49 3.74
CA ASN A 86 9.71 -2.18 2.52
C ASN A 86 8.49 -1.33 2.86
N MET A 87 8.40 -0.18 2.20
CA MET A 87 7.16 0.59 2.08
C MET A 87 6.68 0.44 0.65
N ILE A 88 5.52 -0.19 0.45
CA ILE A 88 4.91 -0.33 -0.87
C ILE A 88 3.56 0.38 -0.91
N GLU A 89 3.22 0.93 -2.08
CA GLU A 89 1.99 1.64 -2.37
C GLU A 89 1.37 1.13 -3.66
N GLY A 90 0.09 0.76 -3.60
CA GLY A 90 -0.64 0.23 -4.74
C GLY A 90 -2.09 -0.08 -4.39
N SER A 91 -2.80 -0.75 -5.29
CA SER A 91 -4.12 -1.30 -4.97
C SER A 91 -3.99 -2.44 -3.95
N GLU A 92 -5.05 -2.72 -3.21
CA GLU A 92 -5.09 -3.83 -2.25
C GLU A 92 -4.72 -5.18 -2.91
N GLU A 93 -5.25 -5.42 -4.11
CA GLU A 93 -4.98 -6.62 -4.90
C GLU A 93 -3.49 -6.77 -5.22
N ILE A 94 -2.86 -5.69 -5.68
CA ILE A 94 -1.45 -5.70 -6.09
C ILE A 94 -0.53 -5.84 -4.87
N ILE A 95 -0.86 -5.18 -3.76
CA ILE A 95 -0.13 -5.36 -2.49
C ILE A 95 -0.25 -6.81 -1.99
N PHE A 96 -1.45 -7.40 -2.06
CA PHE A 96 -1.64 -8.77 -1.65
C PHE A 96 -0.80 -9.73 -2.50
N LYS A 97 -0.80 -9.54 -3.83
CA LYS A 97 0.01 -10.34 -4.74
C LYS A 97 1.52 -10.18 -4.49
N HIS A 98 1.99 -8.96 -4.24
CA HIS A 98 3.38 -8.72 -3.83
C HIS A 98 3.76 -9.53 -2.59
N ILE A 99 2.89 -9.55 -1.57
CA ILE A 99 3.15 -10.34 -0.36
C ILE A 99 3.15 -11.83 -0.66
N GLN A 100 2.26 -12.34 -1.51
CA GLN A 100 2.24 -13.74 -1.94
C GLN A 100 3.53 -14.13 -2.68
N GLU A 101 3.99 -13.31 -3.63
CA GLU A 101 5.25 -13.54 -4.34
C GLU A 101 6.44 -13.46 -3.39
N PHE A 102 6.45 -12.50 -2.46
CA PHE A 102 7.49 -12.38 -1.45
C PHE A 102 7.62 -13.62 -0.58
N VAL A 103 6.53 -14.16 -0.04
CA VAL A 103 6.59 -15.35 0.83
C VAL A 103 6.83 -16.65 0.06
N SER A 104 6.55 -16.69 -1.24
CA SER A 104 6.71 -17.89 -2.08
C SER A 104 8.07 -17.96 -2.76
N ASP A 105 8.83 -16.87 -2.77
CA ASP A 105 10.16 -16.83 -3.38
C ASP A 105 11.15 -17.75 -2.63
N GLU A 106 11.90 -18.55 -3.38
CA GLU A 106 12.81 -19.55 -2.83
C GLU A 106 13.98 -18.91 -2.06
N TYR A 107 14.52 -17.80 -2.56
CA TYR A 107 15.59 -17.11 -1.86
C TYR A 107 15.05 -16.42 -0.61
N ILE A 108 13.90 -15.76 -0.70
CA ILE A 108 13.26 -15.11 0.45
C ILE A 108 12.93 -16.14 1.53
N SER A 109 12.28 -17.24 1.19
CA SER A 109 11.90 -18.28 2.17
C SER A 109 13.09 -18.93 2.89
N ASN A 110 14.25 -19.02 2.23
CA ASN A 110 15.46 -19.58 2.83
C ASN A 110 16.28 -18.56 3.65
N ASN A 111 16.20 -17.27 3.33
CA ASN A 111 17.08 -16.24 3.90
C ASN A 111 16.36 -15.21 4.78
N VAL A 112 15.04 -15.08 4.65
CA VAL A 112 14.22 -14.17 5.45
C VAL A 112 13.54 -14.94 6.57
N GLY A 113 13.85 -14.55 7.81
CA GLY A 113 13.31 -15.20 9.01
C GLY A 113 11.99 -14.58 9.44
N ARG A 114 12.08 -13.52 10.25
CA ARG A 114 10.90 -12.88 10.85
C ARG A 114 10.43 -11.70 10.02
N ILE A 115 9.14 -11.67 9.69
CA ILE A 115 8.47 -10.54 9.04
C ILE A 115 7.50 -9.90 10.05
N LYS A 116 7.46 -8.57 10.10
CA LYS A 116 6.48 -7.80 10.87
C LYS A 116 5.88 -6.70 10.02
N ILE A 117 4.55 -6.61 10.01
CA ILE A 117 3.84 -5.47 9.45
C ILE A 117 3.88 -4.34 10.48
N LEU A 118 4.45 -3.20 10.09
CA LEU A 118 4.56 -2.02 10.95
C LEU A 118 3.34 -1.11 10.79
N LEU A 119 2.86 -0.95 9.56
CA LEU A 119 1.76 -0.04 9.26
C LEU A 119 1.03 -0.49 8.00
N ALA A 120 -0.29 -0.52 8.06
CA ALA A 120 -1.17 -0.62 6.89
C ALA A 120 -2.07 0.62 6.87
N VAL A 121 -1.89 1.48 5.88
CA VAL A 121 -2.72 2.68 5.69
C VAL A 121 -3.52 2.52 4.42
N SER A 122 -4.84 2.57 4.54
CA SER A 122 -5.73 2.66 3.40
C SER A 122 -6.05 4.12 3.09
N HIS A 123 -6.27 4.43 1.81
CA HIS A 123 -6.80 5.72 1.34
C HIS A 123 -5.83 6.90 1.48
N ILE A 124 -4.60 6.70 1.02
CA ILE A 124 -3.62 7.78 1.02
C ILE A 124 -4.06 8.86 0.04
N LYS A 125 -4.26 10.07 0.57
CA LYS A 125 -4.49 11.27 -0.22
C LYS A 125 -3.19 11.66 -0.93
N GLN A 126 -3.02 11.25 -2.19
CA GLN A 126 -1.96 11.81 -3.03
C GLN A 126 -2.31 13.28 -3.32
N VAL A 127 -1.49 14.19 -2.81
CA VAL A 127 -1.54 15.60 -3.19
C VAL A 127 -1.05 15.68 -4.62
N HIS A 128 -1.92 16.05 -5.57
CA HIS A 128 -1.47 16.37 -6.93
C HIS A 128 -0.58 17.61 -6.83
N THR A 129 0.74 17.42 -6.94
CA THR A 129 1.66 18.51 -7.26
C THR A 129 1.48 18.79 -8.74
N ARG A 130 0.93 19.97 -9.05
CA ARG A 130 0.81 20.49 -10.42
C ARG A 130 2.17 20.82 -10.99
#